data_AF-A0A1Q1FW81-F1
#
_entry.id   AF-A0A1Q1FW81-F1
#
_cell.length_a   1.000
_cell.length_b   1.000
_cell.length_c   1.000
_cell.angle_alpha   90.00
_cell.angle_beta   90.00
_cell.angle_gamma   90.00
#
_symmetry.space_group_name_H-M   'P 1'
#
loop_
_entity.id
_entity.type
_entity.pdbx_description
1 polymer ?
#
loop_
_entity_poly.entity_id
_entity_poly.type
_entity_poly.pdbx_seq_one_letter_code
_entity_poly.pdbx_strand_id
1 'polypeptide(L)' 'MKQGKRPVRKEKELLKSRRLNAKNWLVERRLKSSVIFLHKESGNLKEIFY' A
#
# COMPACT_ATOMS: atom_id res chain seq x y z
N MET A 1 14.41 -0.28 -10.26
CA MET A 1 13.23 -1.17 -10.17
C MET A 1 12.59 -0.94 -8.80
N LYS A 2 11.47 -0.21 -8.69
CA LYS A 2 10.80 0.03 -7.38
C LYS A 2 10.28 -1.33 -6.86
N GLN A 3 10.95 -1.89 -5.86
CA GLN A 3 10.63 -3.20 -5.29
C GLN A 3 9.42 -3.08 -4.37
N GLY A 4 8.23 -3.35 -4.89
CA GLY A 4 7.03 -3.45 -4.08
C GLY A 4 6.10 -4.53 -4.60
N LYS A 5 5.48 -5.28 -3.69
CA LYS A 5 4.53 -6.34 -4.05
C LYS A 5 3.19 -5.72 -4.41
N ARG A 6 2.40 -6.39 -5.26
CA ARG A 6 1.02 -5.97 -5.51
C ARG A 6 0.18 -6.16 -4.24
N PRO A 7 -0.65 -5.18 -3.84
CA PRO A 7 -1.56 -5.34 -2.71
C PRO A 7 -2.50 -6.54 -2.91
N VAL A 8 -2.72 -7.32 -1.85
CA VAL A 8 -3.72 -8.41 -1.80
C VAL A 8 -5.12 -7.83 -1.59
N ARG A 9 -6.16 -8.68 -1.66
CA ARG A 9 -7.56 -8.23 -1.54
C ARG A 9 -7.82 -7.35 -0.30
N LYS A 10 -7.40 -7.81 0.89
CA LYS A 10 -7.54 -7.06 2.15
C LYS A 10 -6.81 -5.71 2.11
N GLU A 11 -5.60 -5.66 1.57
CA GLU A 11 -4.82 -4.42 1.42
C GLU A 11 -5.46 -3.46 0.41
N LYS A 12 -6.09 -3.98 -0.66
CA LYS A 12 -6.88 -3.17 -1.59
C LYS A 12 -8.12 -2.57 -0.91
N GLU A 13 -8.80 -3.34 -0.07
CA GLU A 13 -9.94 -2.86 0.72
C GLU A 13 -9.50 -1.77 1.71
N LEU A 14 -8.35 -1.94 2.35
CA LEU A 14 -7.75 -0.95 3.25
C LEU A 14 -7.36 0.35 2.51
N LEU A 15 -6.79 0.25 1.31
CA LEU A 15 -6.51 1.41 0.47
C LEU A 15 -7.81 2.12 0.06
N LYS A 16 -8.85 1.36 -0.33
CA LYS A 16 -10.17 1.90 -0.69
C LYS A 16 -10.84 2.61 0.48
N SER A 17 -10.76 2.08 1.70
CA SER A 17 -11.34 2.73 2.89
C SER A 17 -10.68 4.09 3.18
N ARG A 18 -9.41 4.27 2.78
CA ARG A 18 -8.68 5.55 2.83
C ARG A 18 -8.81 6.39 1.56
N ARG A 19 -9.73 6.05 0.65
CA ARG A 19 -9.94 6.72 -0.66
C ARG A 19 -8.69 6.73 -1.55
N LEU A 20 -7.84 5.71 -1.42
CA LEU A 20 -6.63 5.53 -2.24
C LEU A 20 -6.88 4.53 -3.36
N ASN A 21 -6.39 4.86 -4.57
CA ASN A 21 -6.49 3.96 -5.71
C ASN A 21 -5.43 2.86 -5.64
N ALA A 22 -5.82 1.64 -5.26
CA ALA A 22 -4.91 0.52 -5.07
C ALA A 22 -4.06 0.11 -6.29
N LYS A 23 -4.39 0.58 -7.52
CA LYS A 23 -3.54 0.35 -8.71
C LYS A 23 -2.21 1.12 -8.64
N ASN A 24 -2.19 2.25 -7.93
CA ASN A 24 -1.06 3.17 -7.84
C ASN A 24 -0.15 2.88 -6.65
N TRP A 25 -0.55 1.96 -5.76
CA TRP A 25 0.19 1.62 -4.56
C TRP A 25 0.74 0.21 -4.64
N LEU A 26 1.96 0.05 -4.15
CA LEU A 26 2.63 -1.23 -3.92
C LEU A 26 2.81 -1.44 -2.43
N VAL A 27 2.87 -2.68 -1.99
CA VAL A 27 3.23 -3.02 -0.61
C VAL A 27 4.75 -3.05 -0.53
N GLU A 28 5.30 -2.17 0.30
CA GLU A 28 6.73 -2.15 0.60
C GLU A 28 7.05 -3.06 1.79
N ARG A 29 6.32 -2.91 2.89
CA ARG A 29 6.55 -3.67 4.13
C ARG A 29 5.24 -3.98 4.83
N ARG A 30 5.14 -5.21 5.37
CA ARG A 30 4.05 -5.62 6.26
C ARG A 30 4.58 -5.67 7.68
N LEU A 31 3.91 -4.97 8.57
CA LEU A 31 4.17 -4.98 10.01
C LEU A 31 3.04 -5.75 10.71
N LYS A 32 3.21 -6.00 12.01
CA LYS A 32 2.24 -6.75 12.82
C LYS A 32 0.90 -6.00 12.93
N SER A 33 0.92 -4.67 12.97
CA SER A 33 -0.25 -3.80 13.16
C SER A 33 -0.53 -2.87 11.97
N SER A 34 0.32 -2.85 10.94
CA SER A 34 0.20 -1.92 9.82
C SER A 34 0.84 -2.45 8.53
N VAL A 35 0.59 -1.76 7.44
CA VAL A 35 1.20 -2.00 6.13
C VAL A 35 1.71 -0.68 5.56
N ILE A 36 2.96 -0.68 5.11
CA ILE A 36 3.59 0.45 4.42
C ILE A 36 3.39 0.26 2.92
N PHE A 37 2.73 1.25 2.31
CA PHE A 37 2.50 1.32 0.88
C PHE A 37 3.41 2.34 0.21
N LEU A 38 3.95 1.98 -0.95
CA LEU A 38 4.75 2.83 -1.81
C LEU A 38 3.94 3.26 -3.04
N HIS A 39 3.83 4.55 -3.27
CA HIS A 39 3.20 5.09 -4.47
C HIS A 39 4.12 4.92 -5.69
N LYS A 40 3.60 4.32 -6.76
CA LYS A 40 4.37 3.96 -7.96
C LYS A 40 5.04 5.15 -8.63
N GLU A 41 4.29 6.24 -8.80
CA GLU A 41 4.77 7.41 -9.54
C GLU A 41 5.61 8.29 -8.62
N SER A 42 4.98 8.95 -7.65
CA SER A 42 5.66 9.88 -6.73
C SER A 42 6.70 9.24 -5.81
N GLY A 43 6.64 7.94 -5.55
CA GLY A 43 7.53 7.29 -4.58
C GLY A 43 7.17 7.57 -3.12
N ASN A 44 6.01 8.18 -2.86
CA ASN A 44 5.56 8.47 -1.50
C ASN A 44 5.27 7.19 -0.73
N LEU A 45 5.70 7.17 0.53
CA LEU A 45 5.35 6.12 1.48
C LEU A 45 4.11 6.51 2.27
N LYS A 46 3.25 5.53 2.53
CA LYS A 46 2.07 5.70 3.36
C LYS A 46 1.85 4.47 4.21
N GLU A 47 1.94 4.65 5.52
CA GLU A 47 1.61 3.62 6.49
C GLU A 47 0.10 3.63 6.77
N ILE A 48 -0.51 2.45 6.74
CA ILE A 48 -1.92 2.26 7.09
C ILE A 48 -2.03 1.12 8.08
N PHE A 49 -2.61 1.42 9.25
CA PHE A 49 -2.93 0.44 10.29
C PHE A 49 -4.14 -0.41 9.89
N TYR A 50 -4.16 -1.68 10.31
CA TYR A 50 -5.28 -2.61 10.04
C TYR A 50 -6.61 -2.13 10.63
#